data_AF-A0A521FUR7-F1
#
_entry.id   AF-A0A521FUR7-F1
#
_cell.length_a   1.000
_cell.length_b   1.000
_cell.length_c   1.000
_cell.angle_alpha   90.00
_cell.angle_beta   90.00
_cell.angle_gamma   90.00
#
_symmetry.space_group_name_H-M   'P 1'
#
loop_
_entity.id
_entity.type
_entity.pdbx_description
1 polymer ?
#
loop_
_entity_poly.entity_id
_entity_poly.type
_entity_poly.pdbx_seq_one_letter_code
_entity_poly.pdbx_strand_id
1 'polypeptide(L)'
;MTYIDIIYTNLLRMLRVLTVDDVQFEAYANGLVPEKQDEILAQNDKISALIADLEASRILGEIPTSFDVLIDVTTVLATEHPGLVISQLTELKLIPLLIKKLDEAIAGTIDITAALLDVDEFVFEPLKKPVIENNFYHGDADINESLMMVNLNNISELIGWVETTQISRDMTAHLLAKIGGAVPLDLKQYVLVHKSLTNKAGAIQSLVSLHMVINGKMIHEPETYNQPFALPANRKILKANAYQQFNDAISILSDYNNDVDILDKFLRLYHLIENFMYRFPLVSLEAKHGNLFYIRDFQIMYEKVSDSEAISLRKLVKEVFPKNYDETTTFDAYIFGLWNDLATHTTEPKMDMLLTVLGFEGTYGKISLERNQFAIPFAKMIYAIRNSLVHNKDTELHLTHETLSNHARMGDTAAIFLRKFLMPALSAISLYLIVEKNSIVWLENSTLQLWSDS
;
A
#
# COMPACT_ATOMS: atom_id res chain seq x y z
N MET A 1 -32.41 3.00 22.57
CA MET A 1 -33.11 1.72 22.29
C MET A 1 -32.65 0.67 23.29
N THR A 2 -33.47 -0.32 23.63
CA THR A 2 -32.98 -1.47 24.42
C THR A 2 -32.15 -2.41 23.53
N TYR A 3 -31.35 -3.31 24.12
CA TYR A 3 -30.60 -4.31 23.32
C TYR A 3 -31.55 -5.22 22.53
N ILE A 4 -32.68 -5.60 23.13
CA ILE A 4 -33.72 -6.38 22.47
C ILE A 4 -34.30 -5.62 21.28
N ASP A 5 -34.59 -4.33 21.44
CA ASP A 5 -35.07 -3.52 20.31
C ASP A 5 -34.06 -3.49 19.16
N ILE A 6 -32.75 -3.41 19.45
CA ILE A 6 -31.69 -3.42 18.44
C ILE A 6 -31.67 -4.75 17.69
N ILE A 7 -31.69 -5.88 18.43
CA ILE A 7 -31.68 -7.23 17.87
C ILE A 7 -32.87 -7.41 16.90
N TYR A 8 -34.08 -7.13 17.39
CA TYR A 8 -35.28 -7.44 16.63
C TYR A 8 -35.56 -6.44 15.51
N THR A 9 -35.29 -5.15 15.71
CA THR A 9 -35.63 -4.13 14.69
C THR A 9 -34.90 -4.40 13.38
N ASN A 10 -33.59 -4.69 13.45
CA ASN A 10 -32.79 -4.90 12.23
C ASN A 10 -33.02 -6.27 11.62
N LEU A 11 -33.10 -7.33 12.45
CA LEU A 11 -33.39 -8.67 11.98
C LEU A 11 -34.76 -8.74 11.27
N LEU A 12 -35.84 -8.29 11.94
CA LEU A 12 -37.18 -8.32 11.35
C LEU A 12 -37.29 -7.47 10.10
N ARG A 13 -36.64 -6.29 10.07
CA ARG A 13 -36.61 -5.45 8.87
C ARG A 13 -36.03 -6.19 7.68
N MET A 14 -34.87 -6.84 7.84
CA MET A 14 -34.21 -7.53 6.74
C MET A 14 -34.95 -8.79 6.32
N LEU A 15 -35.53 -9.54 7.26
CA LEU A 15 -36.33 -10.71 6.93
C LEU A 15 -37.56 -10.34 6.10
N ARG A 16 -38.21 -9.21 6.38
CA ARG A 16 -39.36 -8.73 5.59
C ARG A 16 -39.01 -8.36 4.16
N VAL A 17 -37.74 -8.02 3.86
CA VAL A 17 -37.28 -7.81 2.48
C VAL A 17 -37.17 -9.14 1.72
N LEU A 18 -37.12 -10.27 2.43
CA LEU A 18 -37.10 -11.61 1.84
C LEU A 18 -38.50 -12.26 1.75
N THR A 19 -39.57 -11.49 1.92
CA THR A 19 -40.95 -12.01 1.79
C THR A 19 -41.66 -11.38 0.60
N VAL A 20 -42.79 -11.98 0.20
CA VAL A 20 -43.68 -11.43 -0.84
C VAL A 20 -44.29 -10.08 -0.48
N ASP A 21 -44.13 -9.60 0.76
CA ASP A 21 -44.51 -8.25 1.15
C ASP A 21 -43.55 -7.20 0.58
N ASP A 22 -42.34 -7.60 0.18
CA ASP A 22 -41.40 -6.75 -0.53
C ASP A 22 -41.62 -6.80 -2.05
N VAL A 23 -41.73 -5.61 -2.65
CA VAL A 23 -42.03 -5.44 -4.08
C VAL A 23 -40.96 -6.06 -4.97
N GLN A 24 -39.69 -6.04 -4.57
CA GLN A 24 -38.60 -6.61 -5.37
C GLN A 24 -38.62 -8.14 -5.30
N PHE A 25 -38.85 -8.69 -4.11
CA PHE A 25 -38.99 -10.13 -3.92
C PHE A 25 -40.20 -10.68 -4.68
N GLU A 26 -41.36 -10.04 -4.58
CA GLU A 26 -42.59 -10.41 -5.29
C GLU A 26 -42.38 -10.36 -6.82
N ALA A 27 -41.79 -9.27 -7.32
CA ALA A 27 -41.52 -9.12 -8.75
C ALA A 27 -40.55 -10.19 -9.27
N TYR A 28 -39.52 -10.54 -8.48
CA TYR A 28 -38.60 -11.62 -8.82
C TYR A 28 -39.31 -12.97 -8.85
N ALA A 29 -40.08 -13.30 -7.81
CA ALA A 29 -40.81 -14.56 -7.71
C ALA A 29 -41.80 -14.75 -8.89
N ASN A 30 -42.52 -13.70 -9.27
CA ASN A 30 -43.45 -13.71 -10.39
C ASN A 30 -42.76 -13.82 -11.77
N GLY A 31 -41.47 -13.50 -11.86
CA GLY A 31 -40.67 -13.62 -13.08
C GLY A 31 -40.09 -15.01 -13.33
N LEU A 32 -40.24 -15.94 -12.39
CA LEU A 32 -39.70 -17.30 -12.49
C LEU A 32 -40.65 -18.25 -13.23
N VAL A 33 -40.10 -19.38 -13.69
CA VAL A 33 -40.90 -20.51 -14.18
C VAL A 33 -41.64 -21.18 -13.01
N PRO A 34 -42.81 -21.82 -13.23
CA PRO A 34 -43.66 -22.34 -12.16
C PRO A 34 -42.94 -23.22 -11.12
N GLU A 35 -42.05 -24.12 -11.57
CA GLU A 35 -41.30 -24.98 -10.64
C GLU A 35 -40.40 -24.17 -9.69
N LYS A 36 -39.76 -23.11 -10.21
CA LYS A 36 -38.91 -22.21 -9.42
C LYS A 36 -39.71 -21.22 -8.58
N GLN A 37 -40.94 -20.92 -8.99
CA GLN A 37 -41.87 -20.11 -8.22
C GLN A 37 -42.34 -20.84 -6.97
N ASP A 38 -42.67 -22.13 -7.08
CA ASP A 38 -43.06 -22.95 -5.93
C ASP A 38 -41.91 -23.08 -4.92
N GLU A 39 -40.67 -23.26 -5.40
CA GLU A 39 -39.46 -23.33 -4.56
C GLU A 39 -39.22 -22.03 -3.77
N ILE A 40 -39.31 -20.86 -4.41
CA ILE A 40 -39.10 -19.58 -3.72
C ILE A 40 -40.23 -19.23 -2.76
N LEU A 41 -41.49 -19.57 -3.09
CA LEU A 41 -42.62 -19.41 -2.19
C LEU A 41 -42.50 -20.30 -0.95
N ALA A 42 -41.96 -21.52 -1.09
CA ALA A 42 -41.64 -22.36 0.06
C ALA A 42 -40.58 -21.74 0.98
N GLN A 43 -39.61 -20.97 0.43
CA GLN A 43 -38.67 -20.22 1.27
C GLN A 43 -39.34 -19.01 1.94
N ASN A 44 -40.22 -18.30 1.24
CA ASN A 44 -41.03 -17.21 1.80
C ASN A 44 -41.85 -17.69 3.01
N ASP A 45 -42.48 -18.86 2.93
CA ASP A 45 -43.28 -19.41 4.02
C ASP A 45 -42.43 -19.71 5.26
N LYS A 46 -41.22 -20.24 5.07
CA LYS A 46 -40.25 -20.46 6.17
C LYS A 46 -39.82 -19.14 6.81
N ILE A 47 -39.55 -18.11 6.02
CA ILE A 47 -39.18 -16.78 6.53
C ILE A 47 -40.36 -16.15 7.28
N SER A 48 -41.57 -16.26 6.75
CA SER A 48 -42.78 -15.73 7.38
C SER A 48 -43.07 -16.39 8.73
N ALA A 49 -42.88 -17.72 8.81
CA ALA A 49 -42.95 -18.45 10.08
C ALA A 49 -41.88 -17.97 11.08
N LEU A 50 -40.63 -17.81 10.61
CA LEU A 50 -39.54 -17.29 11.44
C LEU A 50 -39.82 -15.86 11.95
N ILE A 51 -40.39 -14.98 11.12
CA ILE A 51 -40.80 -13.62 11.53
C ILE A 51 -41.82 -13.70 12.66
N ALA A 52 -42.84 -14.55 12.54
CA ALA A 52 -43.87 -14.71 13.57
C ALA A 52 -43.27 -15.21 14.89
N ASP A 53 -42.37 -16.19 14.84
CA ASP A 53 -41.66 -16.71 16.02
C ASP A 53 -40.80 -15.63 16.67
N LEU A 54 -40.06 -14.86 15.88
CA LEU A 54 -39.24 -13.74 16.38
C LEU A 54 -40.09 -12.64 17.02
N GLU A 55 -41.24 -12.30 16.43
CA GLU A 55 -42.16 -11.32 17.03
C GLU A 55 -42.72 -11.80 18.37
N ALA A 56 -43.03 -13.10 18.50
CA ALA A 56 -43.45 -13.68 19.78
C ALA A 56 -42.33 -13.63 20.83
N SER A 57 -41.09 -14.01 20.47
CA SER A 57 -39.94 -13.92 21.37
C SER A 57 -39.61 -12.48 21.77
N ARG A 58 -39.80 -11.51 20.86
CA ARG A 58 -39.64 -10.07 21.17
C ARG A 58 -40.60 -9.63 22.28
N ILE A 59 -41.86 -10.07 22.24
CA ILE A 59 -42.86 -9.73 23.26
C ILE A 59 -42.49 -10.34 24.62
N LEU A 60 -41.91 -11.54 24.61
CA LEU A 60 -41.41 -12.23 25.81
C LEU A 60 -40.10 -11.65 26.35
N GLY A 61 -39.41 -10.82 25.55
CA GLY A 61 -38.12 -10.25 25.91
C GLY A 61 -36.97 -11.26 25.89
N GLU A 62 -37.08 -12.31 25.08
CA GLU A 62 -36.07 -13.37 24.96
C GLU A 62 -35.10 -13.07 23.82
N ILE A 63 -33.86 -13.56 23.90
CA ILE A 63 -32.91 -13.51 22.78
C ILE A 63 -33.16 -14.75 21.89
N PRO A 64 -33.25 -14.62 20.56
CA PRO A 64 -33.41 -15.77 19.67
C PRO A 64 -32.22 -16.72 19.78
N THR A 65 -32.49 -18.02 19.97
CA THR A 65 -31.46 -19.04 20.24
C THR A 65 -31.11 -19.93 19.04
N SER A 66 -31.96 -19.98 18.02
CA SER A 66 -31.69 -20.73 16.77
C SER A 66 -31.85 -19.82 15.57
N PHE A 67 -30.86 -19.88 14.68
CA PHE A 67 -30.85 -19.22 13.39
C PHE A 67 -30.69 -20.21 12.24
N ASP A 68 -30.87 -21.52 12.49
CA ASP A 68 -30.63 -22.58 11.51
C ASP A 68 -31.53 -22.40 10.28
N VAL A 69 -32.82 -22.11 10.52
CA VAL A 69 -33.79 -21.79 9.45
C VAL A 69 -33.34 -20.60 8.61
N LEU A 70 -32.82 -19.55 9.25
CA LEU A 70 -32.36 -18.36 8.55
C LEU A 70 -31.12 -18.65 7.70
N ILE A 71 -30.15 -19.37 8.26
CA ILE A 71 -28.91 -19.77 7.57
C ILE A 71 -29.25 -20.67 6.38
N ASP A 72 -30.14 -21.64 6.56
CA ASP A 72 -30.58 -22.55 5.50
C ASP A 72 -31.28 -21.79 4.37
N VAL A 73 -32.27 -20.95 4.70
CA VAL A 73 -33.01 -20.18 3.69
C VAL A 73 -32.10 -19.21 2.95
N THR A 74 -31.26 -18.45 3.64
CA THR A 74 -30.34 -17.50 2.98
C THR A 74 -29.30 -18.21 2.11
N THR A 75 -28.89 -19.43 2.48
CA THR A 75 -28.01 -20.26 1.67
C THR A 75 -28.71 -20.71 0.39
N VAL A 76 -29.92 -21.25 0.49
CA VAL A 76 -30.72 -21.68 -0.66
C VAL A 76 -31.00 -20.51 -1.61
N LEU A 77 -31.44 -19.37 -1.08
CA LEU A 77 -31.68 -18.17 -1.89
C LEU A 77 -30.42 -17.71 -2.62
N ALA A 78 -29.26 -17.71 -1.95
CA ALA A 78 -28.00 -17.31 -2.57
C ALA A 78 -27.53 -18.30 -3.66
N THR A 79 -27.74 -19.60 -3.49
CA THR A 79 -27.25 -20.63 -4.43
C THR A 79 -28.20 -20.88 -5.59
N GLU A 80 -29.50 -20.93 -5.33
CA GLU A 80 -30.51 -21.34 -6.31
C GLU A 80 -31.20 -20.16 -6.98
N HIS A 81 -31.16 -18.98 -6.35
CA HIS A 81 -31.75 -17.75 -6.86
C HIS A 81 -30.74 -16.59 -6.95
N PRO A 82 -29.61 -16.75 -7.66
CA PRO A 82 -28.57 -15.71 -7.74
C PRO A 82 -29.03 -14.41 -8.43
N GLY A 83 -30.15 -14.46 -9.18
CA GLY A 83 -30.78 -13.28 -9.78
C GLY A 83 -31.58 -12.43 -8.79
N LEU A 84 -31.83 -12.94 -7.58
CA LEU A 84 -32.41 -12.20 -6.47
C LEU A 84 -31.29 -11.32 -5.89
N VAL A 85 -31.09 -10.14 -6.50
CA VAL A 85 -30.07 -9.17 -6.08
C VAL A 85 -30.50 -8.49 -4.80
N ILE A 86 -30.36 -9.20 -3.68
CA ILE A 86 -30.56 -8.63 -2.36
C ILE A 86 -29.16 -8.44 -1.78
N SER A 87 -28.65 -7.22 -1.94
CA SER A 87 -27.39 -6.76 -1.32
C SER A 87 -27.36 -7.05 0.20
N GLN A 88 -28.52 -7.20 0.82
CA GLN A 88 -28.73 -7.54 2.23
C GLN A 88 -28.59 -9.04 2.58
N LEU A 89 -28.58 -9.99 1.62
CA LEU A 89 -28.38 -11.43 1.93
C LEU A 89 -27.03 -11.67 2.60
N THR A 90 -26.05 -10.87 2.22
CA THR A 90 -24.69 -10.92 2.77
C THR A 90 -24.64 -10.38 4.19
N GLU A 91 -25.37 -9.30 4.48
CA GLU A 91 -25.54 -8.73 5.81
C GLU A 91 -26.32 -9.68 6.74
N LEU A 92 -27.30 -10.43 6.21
CA LEU A 92 -28.10 -11.40 6.97
C LEU A 92 -27.27 -12.55 7.55
N LYS A 93 -26.15 -12.91 6.93
CA LYS A 93 -25.25 -13.94 7.47
C LYS A 93 -24.48 -13.46 8.70
N LEU A 94 -24.27 -12.16 8.83
CA LEU A 94 -23.51 -11.57 9.93
C LEU A 94 -24.37 -11.32 11.17
N ILE A 95 -25.66 -11.03 11.00
CA ILE A 95 -26.57 -10.71 12.10
C ILE A 95 -26.70 -11.83 13.14
N PRO A 96 -26.97 -13.11 12.77
CA PRO A 96 -27.02 -14.22 13.72
C PRO A 96 -25.75 -14.32 14.57
N LEU A 97 -24.59 -14.11 13.94
CA LEU A 97 -23.30 -14.16 14.62
C LEU A 97 -23.15 -13.01 15.62
N LEU A 98 -23.52 -11.79 15.24
CA LEU A 98 -23.50 -10.63 16.13
C LEU A 98 -24.47 -10.77 17.30
N ILE A 99 -25.67 -11.31 17.06
CA ILE A 99 -26.65 -11.59 18.12
C ILE A 99 -26.10 -12.63 19.09
N LYS A 100 -25.52 -13.73 18.58
CA LYS A 100 -24.88 -14.75 19.41
C LYS A 100 -23.75 -14.16 20.25
N LYS A 101 -22.89 -13.34 19.65
CA LYS A 101 -21.79 -12.64 20.37
C LYS A 101 -22.32 -11.70 21.44
N LEU A 102 -23.42 -11.02 21.16
CA LEU A 102 -24.07 -10.12 22.10
C LEU A 102 -24.66 -10.90 23.28
N ASP A 103 -25.32 -12.03 23.02
CA ASP A 103 -25.86 -12.95 24.04
C ASP A 103 -24.75 -13.49 24.95
N GLU A 104 -23.66 -14.01 24.36
CA GLU A 104 -22.47 -14.48 25.08
C GLU A 104 -21.87 -13.38 25.98
N ALA A 105 -21.87 -12.13 25.51
CA ALA A 105 -21.33 -11.00 26.27
C ALA A 105 -22.26 -10.51 27.40
N ILE A 106 -23.55 -10.87 27.37
CA ILE A 106 -24.54 -10.40 28.36
C ILE A 106 -24.86 -11.46 29.41
N ALA A 107 -24.70 -12.75 29.08
CA ALA A 107 -25.05 -13.88 29.95
C ALA A 107 -24.57 -13.68 31.41
N GLY A 108 -25.52 -13.30 32.29
CA GLY A 108 -25.33 -13.27 33.74
C GLY A 108 -25.13 -11.92 34.44
N THR A 109 -25.28 -10.76 33.76
CA THR A 109 -24.96 -9.46 34.43
C THR A 109 -26.00 -8.34 34.33
N ILE A 110 -26.82 -8.26 33.28
CA ILE A 110 -27.67 -7.08 33.02
C ILE A 110 -29.05 -7.46 32.48
N ASP A 111 -30.07 -6.70 32.89
CA ASP A 111 -31.41 -6.75 32.31
C ASP A 111 -31.41 -6.08 30.92
N ILE A 112 -31.40 -6.91 29.88
CA ILE A 112 -31.43 -6.52 28.46
C ILE A 112 -32.69 -5.77 28.03
N THR A 113 -33.77 -5.90 28.79
CA THR A 113 -35.04 -5.21 28.54
C THR A 113 -35.03 -3.79 29.08
N ALA A 114 -34.17 -3.50 30.07
CA ALA A 114 -34.10 -2.20 30.75
C ALA A 114 -32.86 -1.37 30.37
N ALA A 115 -31.78 -2.01 29.94
CA ALA A 115 -30.54 -1.33 29.57
C ALA A 115 -30.71 -0.55 28.24
N LEU A 116 -30.61 0.78 28.33
CA LEU A 116 -30.72 1.68 27.18
C LEU A 116 -29.35 1.93 26.56
N LEU A 117 -29.27 1.79 25.24
CA LEU A 117 -28.15 2.19 24.40
C LEU A 117 -28.58 3.33 23.48
N ASP A 118 -27.78 4.40 23.40
CA ASP A 118 -27.96 5.46 22.40
C ASP A 118 -27.37 5.00 21.07
N VAL A 119 -28.17 4.35 20.22
CA VAL A 119 -27.72 3.82 18.92
C VAL A 119 -27.16 4.90 17.98
N ASP A 120 -27.48 6.17 18.22
CA ASP A 120 -27.01 7.30 17.43
C ASP A 120 -25.68 7.88 17.95
N GLU A 121 -25.20 7.41 19.09
CA GLU A 121 -23.88 7.75 19.66
C GLU A 121 -22.73 7.36 18.73
N PHE A 122 -22.91 6.29 17.95
CA PHE A 122 -21.94 5.84 16.95
C PHE A 122 -22.47 6.02 15.53
N VAL A 123 -21.57 6.35 14.62
CA VAL A 123 -21.81 6.47 13.19
C VAL A 123 -20.95 5.48 12.43
N PHE A 124 -21.46 5.03 11.29
CA PHE A 124 -20.80 4.06 10.43
C PHE A 124 -20.41 4.75 9.13
N GLU A 125 -19.15 5.16 9.05
CA GLU A 125 -18.64 6.05 8.01
C GLU A 125 -17.73 5.25 7.05
N PRO A 126 -17.86 5.42 5.72
CA PRO A 126 -16.97 4.77 4.78
C PRO A 126 -15.56 5.37 4.90
N LEU A 127 -14.53 4.52 4.83
CA LEU A 127 -13.17 5.00 4.74
C LEU A 127 -12.95 5.76 3.44
N LYS A 128 -12.29 6.93 3.54
CA LYS A 128 -11.95 7.74 2.36
C LYS A 128 -10.97 7.01 1.45
N LYS A 129 -10.02 6.30 2.05
CA LYS A 129 -9.03 5.47 1.35
C LYS A 129 -8.97 4.10 2.02
N PRO A 130 -9.05 3.01 1.24
CA PRO A 130 -8.94 1.68 1.81
C PRO A 130 -7.54 1.46 2.40
N VAL A 131 -7.48 0.66 3.47
CA VAL A 131 -6.26 0.16 4.11
C VAL A 131 -6.11 -1.33 3.84
N ILE A 132 -4.91 -1.88 4.02
CA ILE A 132 -4.64 -3.31 3.79
C ILE A 132 -5.49 -4.20 4.70
N GLU A 133 -5.51 -3.88 6.00
CA GLU A 133 -6.21 -4.69 6.98
C GLU A 133 -7.69 -4.76 6.63
N ASN A 134 -8.27 -5.96 6.63
CA ASN A 134 -9.67 -6.14 6.29
C ASN A 134 -10.57 -5.76 7.46
N ASN A 135 -10.26 -6.20 8.67
CA ASN A 135 -11.08 -5.94 9.85
C ASN A 135 -10.18 -5.59 11.03
N PHE A 136 -10.60 -4.63 11.85
CA PHE A 136 -9.80 -4.15 12.97
C PHE A 136 -10.70 -3.66 14.10
N TYR A 137 -10.34 -3.98 15.33
CA TYR A 137 -11.04 -3.50 16.51
C TYR A 137 -10.02 -3.01 17.54
N HIS A 138 -10.27 -1.81 18.04
CA HIS A 138 -9.59 -1.27 19.19
C HIS A 138 -10.64 -0.94 20.24
N GLY A 139 -10.63 -1.70 21.34
CA GLY A 139 -11.46 -1.43 22.50
C GLY A 139 -10.67 -0.65 23.55
N ASP A 140 -11.26 0.42 24.04
CA ASP A 140 -10.79 1.18 25.19
C ASP A 140 -11.76 0.98 26.39
N ALA A 141 -11.33 1.38 27.58
CA ALA A 141 -12.19 1.41 28.75
C ALA A 141 -13.32 2.45 28.60
N ASP A 142 -13.04 3.57 27.91
CA ASP A 142 -14.08 4.49 27.43
C ASP A 142 -14.52 4.05 26.04
N ILE A 143 -15.78 3.63 25.90
CA ILE A 143 -16.32 3.22 24.60
C ILE A 143 -16.20 4.33 23.56
N ASN A 144 -16.25 5.61 23.95
CA ASN A 144 -16.18 6.74 23.04
C ASN A 144 -14.83 6.85 22.32
N GLU A 145 -13.78 6.25 22.90
CA GLU A 145 -12.43 6.16 22.31
C GLU A 145 -12.23 4.83 21.57
N SER A 146 -13.21 3.93 21.59
CA SER A 146 -13.18 2.68 20.84
C SER A 146 -13.52 2.91 19.37
N LEU A 147 -12.94 2.07 18.50
CA LEU A 147 -13.25 2.07 17.08
C LEU A 147 -13.29 0.64 16.53
N MET A 148 -14.09 0.47 15.50
CA MET A 148 -14.16 -0.78 14.77
C MET A 148 -14.18 -0.51 13.28
N MET A 149 -13.29 -1.15 12.54
CA MET A 149 -13.30 -1.15 11.08
C MET A 149 -13.69 -2.53 10.58
N VAL A 150 -14.59 -2.56 9.59
CA VAL A 150 -15.01 -3.79 8.92
C VAL A 150 -14.92 -3.63 7.40
N ASN A 151 -14.50 -4.68 6.71
CA ASN A 151 -14.48 -4.75 5.26
C ASN A 151 -15.63 -5.62 4.75
N LEU A 152 -16.57 -4.99 4.04
CA LEU A 152 -17.72 -5.68 3.47
C LEU A 152 -17.42 -6.32 2.11
N ASN A 153 -16.21 -6.13 1.55
CA ASN A 153 -15.80 -6.79 0.29
C ASN A 153 -15.57 -8.30 0.45
N ASN A 154 -15.23 -8.77 1.65
CA ASN A 154 -14.95 -10.17 1.93
C ASN A 154 -15.66 -10.63 3.20
N ILE A 155 -16.93 -10.99 3.06
CA ILE A 155 -17.79 -11.24 4.22
C ILE A 155 -17.45 -12.55 4.92
N SER A 156 -16.97 -13.56 4.20
CA SER A 156 -16.46 -14.79 4.80
C SER A 156 -15.32 -14.51 5.78
N GLU A 157 -14.43 -13.58 5.43
CA GLU A 157 -13.33 -13.15 6.31
C GLU A 157 -13.83 -12.32 7.49
N LEU A 158 -14.81 -11.42 7.27
CA LEU A 158 -15.46 -10.68 8.36
C LEU A 158 -16.14 -11.63 9.36
N ILE A 159 -16.87 -12.64 8.88
CA ILE A 159 -17.49 -13.66 9.73
C ILE A 159 -16.44 -14.37 10.59
N GLY A 160 -15.38 -14.91 9.97
CA GLY A 160 -14.31 -15.58 10.71
C GLY A 160 -13.58 -14.65 11.70
N TRP A 161 -13.45 -13.37 11.35
CA TRP A 161 -12.88 -12.37 12.25
C TRP A 161 -13.80 -12.07 13.45
N VAL A 162 -15.10 -11.89 13.24
CA VAL A 162 -16.06 -11.67 14.34
C VAL A 162 -16.15 -12.89 15.27
N GLU A 163 -16.09 -14.11 14.73
CA GLU A 163 -16.08 -15.34 15.53
C GLU A 163 -14.90 -15.40 16.50
N THR A 164 -13.72 -14.95 16.05
CA THR A 164 -12.47 -15.09 16.81
C THR A 164 -12.12 -13.86 17.65
N THR A 165 -12.63 -12.68 17.30
CA THR A 165 -12.32 -11.43 17.98
C THR A 165 -13.18 -11.22 19.23
N GLN A 166 -12.56 -10.74 20.30
CA GLN A 166 -13.27 -10.26 21.49
C GLN A 166 -13.68 -8.80 21.29
N ILE A 167 -14.95 -8.61 20.95
CA ILE A 167 -15.57 -7.30 20.76
C ILE A 167 -16.38 -6.97 22.02
N SER A 168 -16.35 -5.70 22.47
CA SER A 168 -17.18 -5.32 23.61
C SER A 168 -18.67 -5.42 23.26
N ARG A 169 -19.49 -5.73 24.27
CA ARG A 169 -20.95 -5.83 24.13
C ARG A 169 -21.54 -4.62 23.40
N ASP A 170 -21.16 -3.42 23.84
CA ASP A 170 -21.74 -2.18 23.34
C ASP A 170 -21.31 -1.91 21.90
N MET A 171 -20.05 -2.22 21.55
CA MET A 171 -19.60 -2.11 20.16
C MET A 171 -20.28 -3.14 19.24
N THR A 172 -20.50 -4.36 19.71
CA THR A 172 -21.30 -5.35 18.97
C THR A 172 -22.73 -4.84 18.75
N ALA A 173 -23.35 -4.26 19.76
CA ALA A 173 -24.70 -3.70 19.66
C ALA A 173 -24.78 -2.49 18.71
N HIS A 174 -23.79 -1.58 18.75
CA HIS A 174 -23.71 -0.48 17.80
C HIS A 174 -23.49 -0.97 16.37
N LEU A 175 -22.62 -1.97 16.15
CA LEU A 175 -22.44 -2.57 14.83
C LEU A 175 -23.75 -3.19 14.34
N LEU A 176 -24.39 -4.00 15.18
CA LEU A 176 -25.67 -4.62 14.87
C LEU A 176 -26.74 -3.58 14.53
N ALA A 177 -26.76 -2.44 15.23
CA ALA A 177 -27.69 -1.35 14.98
C ALA A 177 -27.49 -0.68 13.60
N LYS A 178 -26.27 -0.71 13.05
CA LYS A 178 -25.94 -0.07 11.75
C LYS A 178 -26.01 -1.03 10.56
N ILE A 179 -25.79 -2.32 10.79
CA ILE A 179 -25.95 -3.35 9.76
C ILE A 179 -27.44 -3.63 9.52
N GLY A 180 -27.80 -3.92 8.28
CA GLY A 180 -29.17 -4.23 7.91
C GLY A 180 -30.04 -3.01 7.67
N GLY A 181 -29.42 -1.85 7.43
CA GLY A 181 -30.03 -0.53 7.20
C GLY A 181 -31.15 -0.50 6.16
N ALA A 182 -31.93 0.58 6.13
CA ALA A 182 -32.96 0.78 5.09
C ALA A 182 -32.32 0.90 3.70
N VAL A 183 -31.08 1.39 3.65
CA VAL A 183 -30.23 1.39 2.47
C VAL A 183 -29.16 0.32 2.70
N PRO A 184 -29.03 -0.67 1.80
CA PRO A 184 -27.96 -1.66 1.85
C PRO A 184 -26.58 -0.99 1.79
N LEU A 185 -25.59 -1.57 2.47
CA LEU A 185 -24.24 -1.01 2.50
C LEU A 185 -23.48 -1.37 1.21
N ASP A 186 -22.74 -0.41 0.64
CA ASP A 186 -21.82 -0.69 -0.45
C ASP A 186 -20.72 -1.68 -0.01
N LEU A 187 -20.17 -2.46 -0.95
CA LEU A 187 -19.00 -3.32 -0.70
C LEU A 187 -17.74 -2.46 -0.56
N LYS A 188 -17.49 -1.95 0.66
CA LYS A 188 -16.37 -1.06 1.02
C LYS A 188 -15.92 -1.33 2.46
N GLN A 189 -14.84 -0.65 2.87
CA GLN A 189 -14.43 -0.58 4.26
C GLN A 189 -15.18 0.56 4.98
N TYR A 190 -15.70 0.25 6.15
CA TYR A 190 -16.40 1.20 7.01
C TYR A 190 -15.79 1.21 8.40
N VAL A 191 -15.93 2.34 9.08
CA VAL A 191 -15.50 2.51 10.46
C VAL A 191 -16.70 2.92 11.30
N LEU A 192 -16.92 2.17 12.37
CA LEU A 192 -17.83 2.52 13.45
C LEU A 192 -17.05 3.35 14.47
N VAL A 193 -17.44 4.62 14.62
CA VAL A 193 -16.81 5.61 15.50
C VAL A 193 -17.85 6.47 16.18
N HIS A 194 -17.47 7.14 17.27
CA HIS A 194 -18.36 8.07 17.95
C HIS A 194 -18.80 9.24 17.04
N LYS A 195 -20.04 9.71 17.21
CA LYS A 195 -20.71 10.76 16.40
C LYS A 195 -19.99 12.10 16.39
N SER A 196 -19.07 12.35 17.32
CA SER A 196 -18.21 13.55 17.29
C SER A 196 -17.31 13.60 16.05
N LEU A 197 -17.10 12.47 15.37
CA LEU A 197 -16.29 12.34 14.15
C LEU A 197 -17.10 12.30 12.85
N THR A 198 -18.43 12.44 12.91
CA THR A 198 -19.30 12.46 11.71
C THR A 198 -18.83 13.50 10.69
N ASN A 199 -18.80 13.11 9.41
CA ASN A 199 -18.30 13.93 8.29
C ASN A 199 -16.82 14.36 8.39
N LYS A 200 -16.02 13.78 9.30
CA LYS A 200 -14.57 14.07 9.42
C LYS A 200 -13.73 12.94 8.84
N ALA A 201 -13.98 12.57 7.59
CA ALA A 201 -13.35 11.42 6.92
C ALA A 201 -11.80 11.43 7.00
N GLY A 202 -11.16 12.61 6.93
CA GLY A 202 -9.71 12.72 7.09
C GLY A 202 -9.23 12.38 8.51
N ALA A 203 -9.96 12.83 9.53
CA ALA A 203 -9.63 12.51 10.92
C ALA A 203 -9.87 11.04 11.24
N ILE A 204 -10.98 10.47 10.74
CA ILE A 204 -11.28 9.03 10.87
C ILE A 204 -10.16 8.20 10.24
N GLN A 205 -9.73 8.54 9.02
CA GLN A 205 -8.63 7.85 8.34
C GLN A 205 -7.36 7.87 9.20
N SER A 206 -6.94 9.05 9.67
CA SER A 206 -5.74 9.18 10.49
C SER A 206 -5.84 8.42 11.81
N LEU A 207 -7.01 8.44 12.46
CA LEU A 207 -7.26 7.73 13.72
C LEU A 207 -7.12 6.21 13.54
N VAL A 208 -7.83 5.65 12.56
CA VAL A 208 -7.77 4.21 12.27
C VAL A 208 -6.36 3.79 11.90
N SER A 209 -5.70 4.56 11.01
CA SER A 209 -4.31 4.28 10.63
C SER A 209 -3.35 4.33 11.82
N LEU A 210 -3.53 5.26 12.76
CA LEU A 210 -2.67 5.36 13.95
C LEU A 210 -2.87 4.15 14.88
N HIS A 211 -4.11 3.76 15.16
CA HIS A 211 -4.37 2.58 15.99
C HIS A 211 -3.83 1.30 15.34
N MET A 212 -3.95 1.16 14.02
CA MET A 212 -3.35 0.03 13.29
C MET A 212 -1.83 -0.01 13.45
N VAL A 213 -1.14 1.10 13.18
CA VAL A 213 0.32 1.19 13.25
C VAL A 213 0.83 0.92 14.67
N ILE A 214 0.17 1.46 15.70
CA ILE A 214 0.55 1.20 17.11
C ILE A 214 0.40 -0.29 17.47
N ASN A 215 -0.53 -1.00 16.81
CA ASN A 215 -0.70 -2.46 16.97
C ASN A 215 0.16 -3.28 16.00
N GLY A 216 1.16 -2.67 15.35
CA GLY A 216 2.09 -3.35 14.44
C GLY A 216 1.47 -3.78 13.11
N LYS A 217 0.33 -3.20 12.73
CA LYS A 217 -0.36 -3.50 11.47
C LYS A 217 0.09 -2.57 10.35
N MET A 218 0.05 -3.06 9.12
CA MET A 218 0.38 -2.28 7.92
C MET A 218 -0.87 -1.58 7.38
N ILE A 219 -0.72 -0.33 6.94
CA ILE A 219 -1.84 0.48 6.44
C ILE A 219 -1.79 0.70 4.92
N HIS A 220 -0.67 0.38 4.28
CA HIS A 220 -0.45 0.49 2.84
C HIS A 220 0.42 -0.66 2.33
N GLU A 221 0.15 -1.16 1.13
CA GLU A 221 0.95 -2.23 0.52
C GLU A 221 2.38 -1.76 0.24
N PRO A 222 3.41 -2.54 0.60
CA PRO A 222 4.77 -2.23 0.22
C PRO A 222 4.95 -2.42 -1.29
N GLU A 223 5.67 -1.51 -1.91
CA GLU A 223 6.00 -1.60 -3.34
C GLU A 223 7.25 -2.47 -3.54
N THR A 224 7.11 -3.54 -4.31
CA THR A 224 8.19 -4.51 -4.50
C THR A 224 8.90 -4.38 -5.84
N TYR A 225 10.21 -4.65 -5.86
CA TYR A 225 11.05 -4.65 -7.05
C TYR A 225 11.94 -5.90 -7.14
N ASN A 226 11.50 -6.87 -7.94
CA ASN A 226 12.14 -8.20 -8.02
C ASN A 226 13.02 -8.39 -9.27
N GLN A 227 13.45 -7.30 -9.93
CA GLN A 227 14.33 -7.45 -11.10
C GLN A 227 15.79 -7.65 -10.64
N PRO A 228 16.44 -8.74 -11.06
CA PRO A 228 17.84 -8.97 -10.77
C PRO A 228 18.73 -8.02 -11.58
N PHE A 229 19.97 -7.87 -11.14
CA PHE A 229 21.02 -7.26 -11.95
C PHE A 229 21.19 -8.00 -13.27
N ALA A 230 21.03 -7.30 -14.38
CA ALA A 230 21.22 -7.85 -15.72
C ALA A 230 22.48 -7.26 -16.35
N LEU A 231 23.48 -8.12 -16.60
CA LEU A 231 24.63 -7.78 -17.41
C LEU A 231 24.22 -7.73 -18.89
N PRO A 232 24.57 -6.68 -19.64
CA PRO A 232 24.43 -6.69 -21.10
C PRO A 232 25.15 -7.91 -21.70
N ALA A 233 24.55 -8.54 -22.71
CA ALA A 233 25.01 -9.82 -23.26
C ALA A 233 26.45 -9.80 -23.80
N ASN A 234 26.95 -8.62 -24.18
CA ASN A 234 28.30 -8.41 -24.68
C ASN A 234 29.36 -8.21 -23.57
N ARG A 235 28.95 -8.12 -22.29
CA ARG A 235 29.85 -7.94 -21.15
C ARG A 235 30.06 -9.25 -20.40
N LYS A 236 31.29 -9.46 -19.93
CA LYS A 236 31.70 -10.70 -19.26
C LYS A 236 32.54 -10.40 -18.03
N ILE A 237 32.32 -11.19 -16.98
CA ILE A 237 33.17 -11.20 -15.80
C ILE A 237 34.45 -11.98 -16.15
N LEU A 238 35.54 -11.25 -16.32
CA LEU A 238 36.85 -11.81 -16.67
C LEU A 238 37.64 -12.21 -15.42
N LYS A 239 38.09 -13.47 -15.32
CA LYS A 239 38.87 -14.00 -14.18
C LYS A 239 40.18 -13.25 -13.91
N ALA A 240 40.75 -12.60 -14.93
CA ALA A 240 41.99 -11.86 -14.83
C ALA A 240 41.83 -10.51 -14.09
N ASN A 241 40.60 -10.04 -13.91
CA ASN A 241 40.34 -8.75 -13.30
C ASN A 241 40.35 -8.84 -11.77
N ALA A 242 40.94 -7.83 -11.13
CA ALA A 242 41.09 -7.73 -9.68
C ALA A 242 39.81 -7.24 -8.97
N TYR A 243 38.72 -8.00 -9.01
CA TYR A 243 37.43 -7.60 -8.42
C TYR A 243 37.43 -7.47 -6.90
N GLN A 244 38.44 -8.01 -6.20
CA GLN A 244 38.54 -7.88 -4.74
C GLN A 244 38.56 -6.42 -4.27
N GLN A 245 38.95 -5.49 -5.15
CA GLN A 245 38.91 -4.06 -4.87
C GLN A 245 37.48 -3.51 -4.73
N PHE A 246 36.46 -4.28 -5.10
CA PHE A 246 35.03 -3.95 -5.03
C PHE A 246 34.29 -4.84 -4.02
N ASN A 247 34.96 -5.46 -3.05
CA ASN A 247 34.31 -6.33 -2.07
C ASN A 247 33.12 -5.66 -1.37
N ASP A 248 33.28 -4.42 -0.91
CA ASP A 248 32.20 -3.66 -0.25
C ASP A 248 31.02 -3.43 -1.22
N ALA A 249 31.33 -3.07 -2.46
CA ALA A 249 30.32 -2.90 -3.51
C ALA A 249 29.59 -4.22 -3.82
N ILE A 250 30.30 -5.34 -3.86
CA ILE A 250 29.72 -6.68 -4.06
C ILE A 250 28.83 -7.07 -2.88
N SER A 251 29.21 -6.74 -1.64
CA SER A 251 28.36 -6.91 -0.46
C SER A 251 27.07 -6.09 -0.56
N ILE A 252 27.15 -4.82 -0.95
CA ILE A 252 25.96 -3.97 -1.17
C ILE A 252 25.04 -4.55 -2.26
N LEU A 253 25.62 -5.08 -3.35
CA LEU A 253 24.85 -5.77 -4.40
C LEU A 253 24.17 -7.05 -3.88
N SER A 254 24.80 -7.74 -2.92
CA SER A 254 24.20 -8.90 -2.25
C SER A 254 22.98 -8.49 -1.43
N ASP A 255 23.10 -7.43 -0.63
CA ASP A 255 21.99 -6.87 0.15
C ASP A 255 20.83 -6.45 -0.75
N TYR A 256 21.12 -5.78 -1.87
CA TYR A 256 20.12 -5.43 -2.89
C TYR A 256 19.35 -6.66 -3.43
N ASN A 257 20.04 -7.78 -3.64
CA ASN A 257 19.40 -9.00 -4.14
C ASN A 257 18.53 -9.68 -3.07
N ASN A 258 18.86 -9.50 -1.79
CA ASN A 258 18.10 -10.02 -0.66
C ASN A 258 16.84 -9.18 -0.37
N ASP A 259 16.93 -7.87 -0.54
CA ASP A 259 15.81 -6.96 -0.34
C ASP A 259 14.71 -7.23 -1.40
N VAL A 260 13.46 -6.91 -1.08
CA VAL A 260 12.31 -6.93 -2.02
C VAL A 260 11.68 -5.56 -2.20
N ASP A 261 11.88 -4.69 -1.22
CA ASP A 261 11.33 -3.35 -1.17
C ASP A 261 12.00 -2.41 -2.19
N ILE A 262 11.20 -1.68 -2.97
CA ILE A 262 11.73 -0.80 -4.03
C ILE A 262 12.52 0.39 -3.48
N LEU A 263 12.11 0.95 -2.34
CA LEU A 263 12.73 2.12 -1.75
C LEU A 263 14.07 1.75 -1.12
N ASP A 264 14.12 0.65 -0.37
CA ASP A 264 15.38 0.13 0.18
C ASP A 264 16.35 -0.25 -0.94
N LYS A 265 15.88 -0.94 -1.98
CA LYS A 265 16.70 -1.25 -3.15
C LYS A 265 17.27 -0.02 -3.84
N PHE A 266 16.47 1.04 -3.97
CA PHE A 266 16.98 2.30 -4.50
C PHE A 266 18.10 2.86 -3.60
N LEU A 267 17.93 2.83 -2.27
CA LEU A 267 18.97 3.26 -1.34
C LEU A 267 20.24 2.39 -1.43
N ARG A 268 20.12 1.07 -1.60
CA ARG A 268 21.28 0.18 -1.84
C ARG A 268 22.02 0.58 -3.13
N LEU A 269 21.30 0.82 -4.23
CA LEU A 269 21.90 1.32 -5.47
C LEU A 269 22.54 2.69 -5.26
N TYR A 270 21.90 3.58 -4.50
CA TYR A 270 22.46 4.89 -4.20
C TYR A 270 23.75 4.80 -3.39
N HIS A 271 23.81 3.96 -2.35
CA HIS A 271 25.04 3.73 -1.58
C HIS A 271 26.17 3.22 -2.47
N LEU A 272 25.86 2.40 -3.47
CA LEU A 272 26.84 1.94 -4.44
C LEU A 272 27.34 3.09 -5.34
N ILE A 273 26.43 3.92 -5.84
CA ILE A 273 26.79 5.14 -6.59
C ILE A 273 27.62 6.10 -5.72
N GLU A 274 27.26 6.26 -4.46
CA GLU A 274 28.00 7.08 -3.49
C GLU A 274 29.42 6.56 -3.28
N ASN A 275 29.61 5.25 -3.13
CA ASN A 275 30.93 4.64 -3.09
C ASN A 275 31.75 5.03 -4.34
N PHE A 276 31.15 5.00 -5.53
CA PHE A 276 31.80 5.41 -6.77
C PHE A 276 32.08 6.92 -6.85
N MET A 277 31.21 7.77 -6.30
CA MET A 277 31.44 9.22 -6.23
C MET A 277 32.71 9.54 -5.44
N TYR A 278 32.97 8.82 -4.34
CA TYR A 278 34.19 8.98 -3.55
C TYR A 278 35.41 8.30 -4.18
N ARG A 279 35.22 7.21 -4.92
CA ARG A 279 36.30 6.49 -5.60
C ARG A 279 36.80 7.20 -6.86
N PHE A 280 35.92 7.91 -7.55
CA PHE A 280 36.25 8.67 -8.76
C PHE A 280 37.41 9.67 -8.60
N PRO A 281 37.43 10.55 -7.58
CA PRO A 281 38.56 11.45 -7.36
C PRO A 281 39.85 10.69 -6.98
N LEU A 282 39.77 9.54 -6.30
CA LEU A 282 40.93 8.71 -5.96
C LEU A 282 41.62 8.17 -7.23
N VAL A 283 40.84 7.57 -8.14
CA VAL A 283 41.36 7.05 -9.41
C VAL A 283 41.93 8.17 -10.28
N SER A 284 41.26 9.32 -10.29
CA SER A 284 41.74 10.51 -11.00
C SER A 284 43.09 11.04 -10.49
N LEU A 285 43.40 10.82 -9.21
CA LEU A 285 44.69 11.20 -8.61
C LEU A 285 45.76 10.16 -8.90
N GLU A 286 45.44 8.87 -8.79
CA GLU A 286 46.36 7.78 -9.16
C GLU A 286 46.80 7.87 -10.62
N ALA A 287 45.88 8.17 -11.53
CA ALA A 287 46.20 8.36 -12.95
C ALA A 287 47.18 9.52 -13.20
N LYS A 288 47.25 10.51 -12.29
CA LYS A 288 48.14 11.69 -12.42
C LYS A 288 49.52 11.49 -11.78
N HIS A 289 49.61 10.75 -10.68
CA HIS A 289 50.82 10.67 -9.86
C HIS A 289 51.38 9.23 -9.69
N GLY A 290 50.69 8.22 -10.22
CA GLY A 290 51.05 6.82 -10.02
C GLY A 290 50.79 6.39 -8.56
N ASN A 291 51.72 5.62 -7.98
CA ASN A 291 51.61 5.08 -6.62
C ASN A 291 52.05 6.01 -5.49
N LEU A 292 52.73 7.12 -5.80
CA LEU A 292 53.36 8.00 -4.82
C LEU A 292 52.57 9.30 -4.72
N PHE A 293 52.02 9.55 -3.54
CA PHE A 293 51.18 10.73 -3.27
C PHE A 293 51.84 11.67 -2.26
N TYR A 294 51.74 12.98 -2.53
CA TYR A 294 52.11 14.01 -1.57
C TYR A 294 50.93 14.30 -0.63
N ILE A 295 51.21 14.72 0.60
CA ILE A 295 50.17 15.12 1.59
C ILE A 295 49.26 16.22 1.03
N ARG A 296 49.80 17.12 0.19
CA ARG A 296 49.03 18.18 -0.49
C ARG A 296 47.99 17.61 -1.47
N ASP A 297 48.31 16.52 -2.16
CA ASP A 297 47.37 15.89 -3.10
C ASP A 297 46.21 15.23 -2.36
N PHE A 298 46.47 14.66 -1.18
CA PHE A 298 45.43 14.18 -0.27
C PHE A 298 44.56 15.31 0.29
N GLN A 299 45.12 16.48 0.60
CA GLN A 299 44.32 17.64 1.02
C GLN A 299 43.39 18.13 -0.10
N ILE A 300 43.89 18.26 -1.33
CA ILE A 300 43.09 18.63 -2.50
C ILE A 300 42.02 17.56 -2.80
N MET A 301 42.34 16.29 -2.56
CA MET A 301 41.37 15.20 -2.64
C MET A 301 40.26 15.37 -1.59
N TYR A 302 40.63 15.62 -0.33
CA TYR A 302 39.66 15.84 0.75
C TYR A 302 38.77 17.06 0.46
N GLU A 303 39.33 18.14 -0.09
CA GLU A 303 38.55 19.30 -0.54
C GLU A 303 37.57 18.93 -1.67
N LYS A 304 37.98 18.10 -2.64
CA LYS A 304 37.09 17.60 -3.71
C LYS A 304 36.08 16.58 -3.22
N VAL A 305 36.41 15.82 -2.19
CA VAL A 305 35.51 14.90 -1.48
C VAL A 305 34.53 15.69 -0.61
N SER A 306 34.89 16.91 -0.19
CA SER A 306 34.02 17.85 0.51
C SER A 306 33.09 18.65 -0.42
N ASP A 307 33.17 18.46 -1.74
CA ASP A 307 32.18 18.99 -2.67
C ASP A 307 30.78 18.50 -2.28
N SER A 308 29.75 19.34 -2.46
CA SER A 308 28.38 18.91 -2.21
C SER A 308 28.05 17.64 -3.02
N GLU A 309 27.40 16.66 -2.39
CA GLU A 309 26.96 15.38 -2.95
C GLU A 309 26.42 15.49 -4.40
N ALA A 310 25.57 16.49 -4.67
CA ALA A 310 25.01 16.74 -6.00
C ALA A 310 26.06 17.07 -7.08
N ILE A 311 27.14 17.78 -6.73
CA ILE A 311 28.25 18.10 -7.65
C ILE A 311 29.04 16.82 -7.98
N SER A 312 29.35 16.02 -6.97
CA SER A 312 30.07 14.75 -7.13
C SER A 312 29.30 13.78 -8.02
N LEU A 313 27.99 13.68 -7.81
CA LEU A 313 27.10 12.86 -8.63
C LEU A 313 27.09 13.33 -10.09
N ARG A 314 26.98 14.64 -10.31
CA ARG A 314 27.01 15.22 -11.65
C ARG A 314 28.33 14.96 -12.37
N LYS A 315 29.46 15.00 -11.66
CA LYS A 315 30.78 14.67 -12.23
C LYS A 315 30.84 13.21 -12.66
N LEU A 316 30.44 12.28 -11.77
CA LEU A 316 30.42 10.85 -12.07
C LEU A 316 29.55 10.54 -13.29
N VAL A 317 28.32 11.03 -13.33
CA VAL A 317 27.38 10.82 -14.43
C VAL A 317 27.93 11.31 -15.77
N LYS A 318 28.57 12.49 -15.78
CA LYS A 318 29.19 13.06 -16.99
C LYS A 318 30.30 12.19 -17.56
N GLU A 319 31.05 11.48 -16.72
CA GLU A 319 32.12 10.58 -17.15
C GLU A 319 31.60 9.23 -17.64
N VAL A 320 30.48 8.76 -17.08
CA VAL A 320 29.85 7.49 -17.47
C VAL A 320 29.09 7.61 -18.79
N PHE A 321 28.36 8.70 -19.01
CA PHE A 321 27.47 8.87 -20.16
C PHE A 321 28.12 8.66 -21.54
N PRO A 322 29.35 9.15 -21.80
CA PRO A 322 30.05 8.93 -23.05
C PRO A 322 30.56 7.50 -23.25
N LYS A 323 30.52 6.65 -22.22
CA LYS A 323 31.00 5.26 -22.31
C LYS A 323 29.99 4.39 -23.05
N ASN A 324 30.50 3.32 -23.64
CA ASN A 324 29.69 2.34 -24.36
C ASN A 324 28.89 1.51 -23.36
N TYR A 325 27.56 1.54 -23.49
CA TYR A 325 26.68 0.60 -22.79
C TYR A 325 26.82 -0.79 -23.45
N ASP A 326 26.67 -0.82 -24.77
CA ASP A 326 26.93 -1.98 -25.63
C ASP A 326 27.83 -1.60 -26.83
N GLU A 327 27.96 -2.48 -27.83
CA GLU A 327 28.83 -2.24 -29.00
C GLU A 327 28.40 -1.06 -29.88
N THR A 328 27.12 -0.66 -29.83
CA THR A 328 26.53 0.33 -30.73
C THR A 328 25.94 1.55 -30.00
N THR A 329 25.73 1.44 -28.69
CA THR A 329 24.93 2.36 -27.89
C THR A 329 25.76 2.87 -26.71
N THR A 330 25.79 4.19 -26.52
CA THR A 330 26.39 4.81 -25.32
C THR A 330 25.44 4.75 -24.13
N PHE A 331 25.96 4.92 -22.91
CA PHE A 331 25.11 5.05 -21.72
C PHE A 331 24.14 6.22 -21.82
N ASP A 332 24.57 7.36 -22.39
CA ASP A 332 23.68 8.48 -22.69
C ASP A 332 22.47 8.04 -23.54
N ALA A 333 22.74 7.35 -24.66
CA ALA A 333 21.69 6.89 -25.57
C ALA A 333 20.73 5.90 -24.90
N TYR A 334 21.27 4.93 -24.16
CA TYR A 334 20.49 3.90 -23.47
C TYR A 334 19.58 4.50 -22.39
N ILE A 335 20.13 5.32 -21.50
CA ILE A 335 19.38 5.91 -20.38
C ILE A 335 18.34 6.92 -20.93
N PHE A 336 18.70 7.70 -21.96
CA PHE A 336 17.74 8.56 -22.63
C PHE A 336 16.61 7.78 -23.33
N GLY A 337 16.91 6.57 -23.83
CA GLY A 337 15.90 5.64 -24.31
C GLY A 337 14.91 5.22 -23.21
N LEU A 338 15.42 4.83 -22.04
CA LEU A 338 14.58 4.52 -20.86
C LEU A 338 13.72 5.72 -20.44
N TRP A 339 14.26 6.93 -20.50
CA TRP A 339 13.53 8.15 -20.20
C TRP A 339 12.35 8.33 -21.14
N ASN A 340 12.57 8.25 -22.46
CA ASN A 340 11.51 8.40 -23.45
C ASN A 340 10.45 7.28 -23.37
N ASP A 341 10.86 6.07 -22.96
CA ASP A 341 9.94 4.94 -22.78
C ASP A 341 8.90 5.18 -21.68
N LEU A 342 9.16 6.09 -20.72
CA LEU A 342 8.20 6.45 -19.67
C LEU A 342 6.87 6.95 -20.23
N ALA A 343 6.86 7.58 -21.40
CA ALA A 343 5.63 8.04 -22.06
C ALA A 343 4.69 6.88 -22.45
N THR A 344 5.17 5.64 -22.48
CA THR A 344 4.35 4.44 -22.72
C THR A 344 3.70 3.89 -21.45
N HIS A 345 4.19 4.29 -20.27
CA HIS A 345 3.72 3.80 -18.96
C HIS A 345 2.96 4.86 -18.16
N THR A 346 3.19 6.15 -18.43
CA THR A 346 2.50 7.26 -17.74
C THR A 346 2.31 8.46 -18.67
N THR A 347 1.45 9.39 -18.26
CA THR A 347 1.12 10.58 -19.04
C THR A 347 2.07 11.73 -18.74
N GLU A 348 2.41 12.53 -19.76
CA GLU A 348 3.26 13.71 -19.62
C GLU A 348 2.83 14.68 -18.49
N PRO A 349 1.54 15.02 -18.30
CA PRO A 349 1.14 15.90 -17.19
C PRO A 349 1.47 15.33 -15.80
N LYS A 350 1.37 13.99 -15.62
CA LYS A 350 1.74 13.35 -14.35
C LYS A 350 3.25 13.36 -14.13
N MET A 351 4.03 13.18 -15.20
CA MET A 351 5.49 13.32 -15.16
C MET A 351 5.93 14.74 -14.82
N ASP A 352 5.31 15.75 -15.44
CA ASP A 352 5.58 17.16 -15.12
C ASP A 352 5.29 17.48 -13.67
N MET A 353 4.20 16.92 -13.12
CA MET A 353 3.88 17.06 -11.71
C MET A 353 4.93 16.40 -10.81
N LEU A 354 5.39 15.19 -11.15
CA LEU A 354 6.50 14.53 -10.44
C LEU A 354 7.77 15.39 -10.47
N LEU A 355 8.16 15.88 -11.64
CA LEU A 355 9.35 16.73 -11.79
C LEU A 355 9.22 18.01 -10.97
N THR A 356 8.05 18.64 -10.97
CA THR A 356 7.77 19.85 -10.18
C THR A 356 7.95 19.59 -8.68
N VAL A 357 7.37 18.50 -8.15
CA VAL A 357 7.52 18.17 -6.71
C VAL A 357 8.93 17.75 -6.33
N LEU A 358 9.72 17.26 -7.29
CA LEU A 358 11.16 17.01 -7.13
C LEU A 358 12.02 18.29 -7.31
N GLY A 359 11.41 19.46 -7.49
CA GLY A 359 12.10 20.75 -7.59
C GLY A 359 12.73 21.02 -8.96
N PHE A 360 12.15 20.52 -10.05
CA PHE A 360 12.56 20.84 -11.42
C PHE A 360 11.76 22.01 -11.99
N GLU A 361 12.44 22.90 -12.71
CA GLU A 361 11.84 24.06 -13.39
C GLU A 361 11.47 23.76 -14.86
N GLY A 362 11.60 22.52 -15.31
CA GLY A 362 11.35 22.09 -16.69
C GLY A 362 10.32 20.98 -16.79
N THR A 363 9.71 20.86 -17.97
CA THR A 363 8.76 19.79 -18.28
C THR A 363 9.48 18.55 -18.82
N TYR A 364 8.80 17.41 -18.75
CA TYR A 364 9.19 16.14 -19.34
C TYR A 364 9.52 16.33 -20.82
N GLY A 365 8.61 16.93 -21.60
CA GLY A 365 8.83 17.22 -23.01
C GLY A 365 10.07 18.08 -23.28
N LYS A 366 10.35 19.11 -22.45
CA LYS A 366 11.56 19.94 -22.61
C LYS A 366 12.84 19.14 -22.39
N ILE A 367 12.89 18.33 -21.34
CA ILE A 367 14.04 17.47 -21.05
C ILE A 367 14.26 16.47 -22.19
N SER A 368 13.17 15.95 -22.78
CA SER A 368 13.20 15.05 -23.94
C SER A 368 13.68 15.71 -25.24
N LEU A 369 13.77 17.05 -25.31
CA LEU A 369 14.32 17.74 -26.48
C LEU A 369 15.83 18.01 -26.35
N GLU A 370 16.38 17.95 -25.14
CA GLU A 370 17.75 18.40 -24.83
C GLU A 370 18.71 17.23 -24.55
N ARG A 371 18.73 16.21 -25.41
CA ARG A 371 19.55 14.98 -25.20
C ARG A 371 21.01 15.28 -24.83
N ASN A 372 21.67 16.20 -25.53
CA ASN A 372 23.08 16.52 -25.31
C ASN A 372 23.39 17.09 -23.91
N GLN A 373 22.38 17.47 -23.14
CA GLN A 373 22.53 17.98 -21.78
C GLN A 373 21.95 17.05 -20.71
N PHE A 374 21.47 15.85 -21.10
CA PHE A 374 20.67 14.96 -20.25
C PHE A 374 21.38 14.42 -19.00
N ALA A 375 22.72 14.36 -19.01
CA ALA A 375 23.53 14.00 -17.84
C ALA A 375 23.22 14.87 -16.60
N ILE A 376 22.94 16.17 -16.80
CA ILE A 376 22.68 17.12 -15.71
C ILE A 376 21.32 16.86 -15.04
N PRO A 377 20.18 16.85 -15.77
CA PRO A 377 18.89 16.52 -15.18
C PRO A 377 18.86 15.10 -14.62
N PHE A 378 19.53 14.12 -15.24
CA PHE A 378 19.60 12.75 -14.69
C PHE A 378 20.28 12.71 -13.32
N ALA A 379 21.44 13.35 -13.16
CA ALA A 379 22.11 13.45 -11.85
C ALA A 379 21.21 14.15 -10.81
N LYS A 380 20.52 15.22 -11.22
CA LYS A 380 19.56 15.93 -10.35
C LYS A 380 18.40 15.01 -9.94
N MET A 381 17.91 14.14 -10.83
CA MET A 381 16.79 13.24 -10.54
C MET A 381 17.17 12.20 -9.48
N ILE A 382 18.34 11.58 -9.62
CA ILE A 382 18.87 10.64 -8.63
C ILE A 382 18.97 11.32 -7.26
N TYR A 383 19.56 12.52 -7.22
CA TYR A 383 19.73 13.29 -5.98
C TYR A 383 18.39 13.69 -5.34
N ALA A 384 17.44 14.17 -6.15
CA ALA A 384 16.12 14.59 -5.68
C ALA A 384 15.32 13.41 -5.08
N ILE A 385 15.37 12.24 -5.71
CA ILE A 385 14.73 11.03 -5.17
C ILE A 385 15.38 10.61 -3.87
N ARG A 386 16.72 10.56 -3.79
CA ARG A 386 17.43 10.23 -2.56
C ARG A 386 17.03 11.18 -1.43
N ASN A 387 16.98 12.47 -1.69
CA ASN A 387 16.55 13.45 -0.69
C ASN A 387 15.10 13.26 -0.27
N SER A 388 14.21 12.92 -1.21
CA SER A 388 12.80 12.64 -0.93
C SER A 388 12.61 11.41 -0.02
N LEU A 389 13.60 10.52 0.06
CA LEU A 389 13.58 9.35 0.96
C LEU A 389 14.19 9.64 2.33
N VAL A 390 15.30 10.38 2.37
CA VAL A 390 16.12 10.54 3.59
C VAL A 390 15.76 11.81 4.38
N HIS A 391 15.23 12.84 3.72
CA HIS A 391 14.85 14.09 4.37
C HIS A 391 13.34 14.20 4.51
N ASN A 392 12.90 14.66 5.67
CA ASN A 392 11.51 14.96 5.97
C ASN A 392 11.39 16.43 6.36
N LYS A 393 11.34 17.30 5.35
CA LYS A 393 10.95 18.69 5.53
C LYS A 393 9.51 18.82 5.04
N ASP A 394 8.66 19.48 5.82
CA ASP A 394 7.22 19.59 5.56
C ASP A 394 6.85 20.16 4.18
N THR A 395 7.78 20.86 3.51
CA THR A 395 7.58 21.48 2.19
C THR A 395 8.08 20.63 1.02
N GLU A 396 8.75 19.51 1.27
CA GLU A 396 9.36 18.65 0.26
C GLU A 396 8.53 17.37 0.07
N LEU A 397 8.57 16.77 -1.12
CA LEU A 397 7.97 15.46 -1.36
C LEU A 397 8.71 14.42 -0.49
N HIS A 398 7.98 13.74 0.39
CA HIS A 398 8.51 12.59 1.11
C HIS A 398 7.97 11.30 0.47
N LEU A 399 8.88 10.46 -0.03
CA LEU A 399 8.52 9.20 -0.68
C LEU A 399 8.36 8.09 0.36
N THR A 400 7.11 7.74 0.64
CA THR A 400 6.67 6.50 1.30
C THR A 400 5.95 5.61 0.28
N HIS A 401 5.71 4.33 0.59
CA HIS A 401 4.90 3.46 -0.29
C HIS A 401 3.55 4.07 -0.67
N GLU A 402 2.91 4.73 0.29
CA GLU A 402 1.64 5.43 0.06
C GLU A 402 1.78 6.51 -1.04
N THR A 403 2.77 7.40 -0.90
CA THR A 403 2.98 8.48 -1.87
C THR A 403 3.60 7.97 -3.18
N LEU A 404 4.24 6.80 -3.17
CA LEU A 404 4.86 6.21 -4.34
C LEU A 404 3.80 5.66 -5.31
N SER A 405 2.77 5.00 -4.76
CA SER A 405 1.72 4.32 -5.53
C SER A 405 0.44 5.13 -5.67
N ASN A 406 0.17 6.05 -4.74
CA ASN A 406 -1.14 6.70 -4.65
C ASN A 406 -1.05 8.18 -4.25
N HIS A 407 -0.18 8.95 -4.90
CA HIS A 407 -0.15 10.39 -4.66
C HIS A 407 -1.35 11.09 -5.30
N ALA A 408 -2.01 12.00 -4.56
CA ALA A 408 -3.25 12.65 -4.97
C ALA A 408 -3.22 13.34 -6.34
N ARG A 409 -2.05 13.80 -6.81
CA ARG A 409 -1.90 14.54 -8.08
C ARG A 409 -1.15 13.78 -9.18
N MET A 410 -0.33 12.78 -8.83
CA MET A 410 0.52 12.06 -9.80
C MET A 410 0.24 10.55 -9.84
N GLY A 411 -0.67 10.04 -8.99
CA GLY A 411 -0.97 8.62 -8.89
C GLY A 411 0.27 7.80 -8.55
N ASP A 412 0.50 6.74 -9.32
CA ASP A 412 1.58 5.77 -9.27
C ASP A 412 2.84 6.18 -10.08
N THR A 413 2.88 7.42 -10.58
CA THR A 413 3.94 7.87 -11.49
C THR A 413 5.33 7.80 -10.86
N ALA A 414 5.46 8.02 -9.55
CA ALA A 414 6.75 7.89 -8.86
C ALA A 414 7.23 6.42 -8.81
N ALA A 415 6.33 5.46 -8.55
CA ALA A 415 6.62 4.03 -8.67
C ALA A 415 7.08 3.65 -10.08
N ILE A 416 6.37 4.12 -11.11
CA ILE A 416 6.73 3.88 -12.51
C ILE A 416 8.12 4.47 -12.82
N PHE A 417 8.36 5.71 -12.40
CA PHE A 417 9.64 6.40 -12.60
C PHE A 417 10.83 5.65 -11.99
N LEU A 418 10.69 5.15 -10.76
CA LEU A 418 11.71 4.30 -10.16
C LEU A 418 11.88 3.00 -10.93
N ARG A 419 10.79 2.26 -11.15
CA ARG A 419 10.79 0.88 -11.68
C ARG A 419 11.29 0.81 -13.13
N LYS A 420 10.87 1.75 -13.97
CA LYS A 420 11.09 1.71 -15.43
C LYS A 420 12.29 2.54 -15.88
N PHE A 421 12.70 3.54 -15.10
CA PHE A 421 13.77 4.45 -15.50
C PHE A 421 14.97 4.44 -14.55
N LEU A 422 14.80 4.92 -13.30
CA LEU A 422 15.96 5.13 -12.42
C LEU A 422 16.63 3.81 -11.99
N MET A 423 15.86 2.82 -11.55
CA MET A 423 16.42 1.55 -11.07
C MET A 423 17.18 0.79 -12.18
N PRO A 424 16.64 0.62 -13.40
CA PRO A 424 17.40 0.01 -14.50
C PRO A 424 18.64 0.81 -14.88
N ALA A 425 18.55 2.15 -14.94
CA ALA A 425 19.69 3.00 -15.31
C ALA A 425 20.83 2.89 -14.28
N LEU A 426 20.52 3.02 -12.99
CA LEU A 426 21.51 2.91 -11.91
C LEU A 426 22.12 1.52 -11.81
N SER A 427 21.32 0.46 -12.04
CA SER A 427 21.82 -0.91 -12.06
C SER A 427 22.81 -1.14 -13.19
N ALA A 428 22.50 -0.65 -14.39
CA ALA A 428 23.38 -0.76 -15.56
C ALA A 428 24.70 -0.01 -15.36
N ILE A 429 24.64 1.22 -14.83
CA ILE A 429 25.85 2.01 -14.48
C ILE A 429 26.70 1.25 -13.47
N SER A 430 26.07 0.75 -12.39
CA SER A 430 26.77 0.09 -11.30
C SER A 430 27.52 -1.16 -11.74
N LEU A 431 26.85 -2.00 -12.54
CA LEU A 431 27.47 -3.21 -13.11
C LEU A 431 28.62 -2.86 -14.05
N TYR A 432 28.47 -1.84 -14.90
CA TYR A 432 29.56 -1.41 -15.77
C TYR A 432 30.79 -1.01 -14.97
N LEU A 433 30.60 -0.16 -13.97
CA LEU A 433 31.69 0.36 -13.16
C LEU A 433 32.47 -0.75 -12.44
N ILE A 434 31.81 -1.84 -12.05
CA ILE A 434 32.43 -2.99 -11.35
C ILE A 434 33.00 -4.04 -12.31
N VAL A 435 32.35 -4.34 -13.43
CA VAL A 435 32.69 -5.51 -14.26
C VAL A 435 33.77 -5.20 -15.29
N GLU A 436 33.76 -4.00 -15.86
CA GLU A 436 34.69 -3.61 -16.92
C GLU A 436 35.75 -2.65 -16.36
N LYS A 437 37.02 -2.97 -16.60
CA LYS A 437 38.12 -2.09 -16.22
C LYS A 437 37.95 -0.72 -16.86
N ASN A 438 37.90 0.33 -16.04
CA ASN A 438 37.62 1.69 -16.49
C ASN A 438 38.41 2.71 -15.68
N SER A 439 38.70 3.85 -16.28
CA SER A 439 39.42 4.97 -15.65
C SER A 439 38.58 5.78 -14.65
N ILE A 440 37.37 5.32 -14.32
CA ILE A 440 36.43 6.04 -13.45
C ILE A 440 36.58 5.51 -12.03
N VAL A 441 36.51 4.19 -11.81
CA VAL A 441 36.51 3.59 -10.47
C VAL A 441 37.55 2.49 -10.26
N TRP A 442 38.27 2.03 -11.29
CA TRP A 442 39.30 1.01 -11.10
C TRP A 442 40.61 1.66 -10.70
N LEU A 443 41.17 1.15 -9.60
CA LEU A 443 42.55 1.45 -9.23
C LEU A 443 43.48 0.52 -10.00
N GLU A 444 44.58 1.07 -10.51
CA GLU A 444 45.62 0.29 -11.19
C GLU A 444 46.50 -0.45 -10.17
N ASN A 445 46.67 0.13 -8.98
CA ASN A 445 47.51 -0.41 -7.93
C ASN A 445 46.68 -0.77 -6.69
N SER A 446 47.09 -1.85 -6.02
CA SER A 446 46.42 -2.37 -4.83
C SER A 446 46.71 -1.58 -3.54
N THR A 447 47.70 -0.68 -3.56
CA THR A 447 48.14 0.09 -2.38
C THR A 447 48.60 1.48 -2.80
N LEU A 448 48.01 2.53 -2.21
CA LEU A 448 48.48 3.91 -2.35
C LEU A 448 49.61 4.14 -1.33
N GLN A 449 50.79 4.57 -1.76
CA GLN A 449 51.91 4.84 -0.87
C GLN A 449 52.08 6.35 -0.67
N LEU A 450 52.07 6.79 0.58
CA LEU A 450 52.44 8.15 0.95
C LEU A 450 53.95 8.31 0.75
N TRP A 451 54.35 9.38 0.07
CA TRP A 451 55.77 9.72 0.00
C TRP A 451 56.25 10.08 1.41
N SER A 452 57.22 9.32 1.92
CA SER A 452 57.96 9.68 3.13
C SER A 452 59.34 10.17 2.69
N ASP A 453 59.68 11.38 3.09
CA ASP A 453 61.02 11.93 2.91
C ASP A 453 62.00 11.05 3.71
N SER A 454 62.79 10.24 3.01
CA SER A 454 63.94 9.52 3.55
C SER A 454 65.23 10.19 3.12
#